data_AF-A0A535UA22-F1
#
_entry.id   AF-A0A535UA22-F1
#
_cell.length_a   1.000
_cell.length_b   1.000
_cell.length_c   1.000
_cell.angle_alpha   90.00
_cell.angle_beta   90.00
_cell.angle_gamma   90.00
#
_symmetry.space_group_name_H-M   'P 1'
#
loop_
_entity.id
_entity.type
_entity.pdbx_description
1 polymer ?
#
loop_
_entity_poly.entity_id
_entity_poly.type
_entity_poly.pdbx_seq_one_letter_code
_entity_poly.pdbx_strand_id
1 'polypeptide(L)'
;MKDATESKQRQRTINAARRCHECNEEALGRCPDCHRGLCQDHFPKQQHSPCAEKQMKMAQTQVCYVCSAQVYPDQWSNSRTSHFVDQYRCKGCGRYVCDELHTQRKIDDVFIVREGLRGHRYQYTTRYCDICSPVYRIGGIKGLARWLVVIGTVAATAFFYLHH
;
A
#
# COMPACT_ATOMS: atom_id res chain seq x y z
N MET A 1 -37.06 -21.68 -11.55
CA MET A 1 -37.00 -20.30 -12.09
C MET A 1 -36.26 -19.30 -11.18
N LYS A 2 -36.14 -19.48 -9.86
CA LYS A 2 -35.35 -18.58 -8.98
C LYS A 2 -33.81 -18.71 -9.16
N ASP A 3 -33.29 -19.91 -9.38
CA ASP A 3 -31.84 -20.16 -9.58
C ASP A 3 -31.23 -19.47 -10.82
N ALA A 4 -32.02 -19.30 -11.88
CA ALA A 4 -31.57 -18.64 -13.12
C ALA A 4 -31.35 -17.13 -12.94
N THR A 5 -32.05 -16.52 -11.98
CA THR A 5 -31.95 -15.09 -11.68
C THR A 5 -30.75 -14.79 -10.80
N GLU A 6 -30.50 -15.63 -9.79
CA GLU A 6 -29.33 -15.52 -8.90
C GLU A 6 -28.02 -15.77 -9.66
N SER A 7 -27.98 -16.77 -10.55
CA SER A 7 -26.81 -17.02 -11.41
C SER A 7 -26.52 -15.86 -12.36
N LYS A 8 -27.54 -15.32 -13.04
CA LYS A 8 -27.38 -14.13 -13.92
C LYS A 8 -26.92 -12.89 -13.15
N GLN A 9 -27.45 -12.67 -11.94
CA GLN A 9 -27.06 -11.54 -11.10
C GLN A 9 -25.61 -11.69 -10.62
N ARG A 10 -25.22 -12.88 -10.16
CA ARG A 10 -23.82 -13.20 -9.78
C ARG A 10 -22.86 -13.00 -10.94
N GLN A 11 -23.23 -13.44 -12.15
CA GLN A 11 -22.41 -13.31 -13.35
C GLN A 11 -22.28 -11.86 -13.83
N ARG A 12 -23.34 -11.05 -13.68
CA ARG A 12 -23.29 -9.59 -13.88
C ARG A 12 -22.38 -8.90 -12.89
N THR A 13 -22.46 -9.24 -11.60
CA THR A 13 -21.58 -8.66 -10.56
C THR A 13 -20.12 -9.03 -10.79
N ILE A 14 -19.84 -10.28 -11.21
CA ILE A 14 -18.49 -10.73 -11.58
C ILE A 14 -17.98 -9.96 -12.80
N ASN A 15 -18.82 -9.73 -13.82
CA ASN A 15 -18.44 -8.96 -15.00
C ASN A 15 -18.25 -7.46 -14.70
N ALA A 16 -19.04 -6.89 -13.80
CA ALA A 16 -18.88 -5.50 -13.36
C ALA A 16 -17.60 -5.29 -12.55
N ALA A 17 -17.24 -6.25 -11.69
CA ALA A 17 -15.96 -6.22 -10.94
C ALA A 17 -14.73 -6.36 -11.84
N ARG A 18 -14.90 -6.84 -13.08
CA ARG A 18 -13.84 -7.03 -14.09
C ARG A 18 -13.71 -5.88 -15.07
N ARG A 19 -14.44 -4.78 -14.86
CA ARG A 19 -14.38 -3.61 -15.75
C ARG A 19 -13.71 -2.42 -15.08
N CYS A 20 -12.98 -1.66 -15.87
CA CYS A 20 -12.39 -0.41 -15.45
C CYS A 20 -13.51 0.57 -15.10
N HIS A 21 -13.36 1.24 -13.97
CA HIS A 21 -14.34 2.22 -13.52
C HIS A 21 -14.47 3.44 -14.45
N GLU A 22 -13.38 3.82 -15.12
CA GLU A 22 -13.32 5.03 -15.96
C GLU A 22 -13.75 4.72 -17.40
N CYS A 23 -13.10 3.77 -18.08
CA CYS A 23 -13.34 3.46 -19.50
C CYS A 23 -14.15 2.19 -19.76
N ASN A 24 -14.57 1.45 -18.73
CA ASN A 24 -15.35 0.21 -18.84
C ASN A 24 -14.67 -0.95 -19.60
N GLU A 25 -13.37 -0.82 -19.91
CA GLU A 25 -12.50 -1.86 -20.45
C GLU A 25 -12.18 -2.95 -19.42
N GLU A 26 -11.40 -3.97 -19.78
CA GLU A 26 -10.97 -5.00 -18.84
C GLU A 26 -10.11 -4.41 -17.71
N ALA A 27 -10.56 -4.53 -16.46
CA ALA A 27 -9.77 -4.15 -15.30
C ALA A 27 -8.61 -5.15 -15.12
N LEU A 28 -7.42 -4.61 -14.91
CA LEU A 28 -6.19 -5.37 -14.69
C LEU A 28 -5.92 -5.57 -13.20
N GLY A 29 -6.50 -4.74 -12.34
CA GLY A 29 -6.40 -4.86 -10.89
C GLY A 29 -7.32 -3.86 -10.21
N ARG A 30 -7.13 -3.68 -8.91
CA ARG A 30 -7.85 -2.70 -8.11
C ARG A 30 -6.90 -1.63 -7.59
N CYS A 31 -7.37 -0.39 -7.55
CA CYS A 31 -6.68 0.66 -6.83
C CYS A 31 -6.55 0.26 -5.35
N PRO A 32 -5.35 0.30 -4.73
CA PRO A 32 -5.20 0.01 -3.31
C PRO A 32 -5.86 1.08 -2.41
N ASP A 33 -6.09 2.30 -2.93
CA ASP A 33 -6.69 3.38 -2.14
C ASP A 33 -8.22 3.35 -2.14
N CYS A 34 -8.85 3.08 -3.29
CA CYS A 34 -10.31 3.13 -3.44
C CYS A 34 -10.96 1.81 -3.86
N HIS A 35 -10.17 0.76 -4.07
CA HIS A 35 -10.59 -0.60 -4.44
C HIS A 35 -11.42 -0.73 -5.74
N ARG A 36 -11.47 0.33 -6.57
CA ARG A 36 -12.11 0.29 -7.89
C ARG A 36 -11.25 -0.49 -8.88
N GLY A 37 -11.91 -1.24 -9.78
CA GLY A 37 -11.24 -1.93 -10.88
C GLY A 37 -10.69 -0.94 -11.89
N LEU A 38 -9.43 -1.09 -12.31
CA LEU A 38 -8.75 -0.17 -13.23
C LEU A 38 -7.99 -0.95 -14.32
N CYS A 39 -8.05 -0.46 -15.56
CA CYS A 39 -7.21 -0.97 -16.67
C CYS A 39 -5.78 -0.41 -16.56
N GLN A 40 -4.87 -0.79 -17.47
CA GLN A 40 -3.46 -0.36 -17.42
C GLN A 40 -3.30 1.15 -17.41
N ASP A 41 -4.03 1.83 -18.28
CA ASP A 41 -3.93 3.27 -18.53
C ASP A 41 -4.65 4.12 -17.48
N HIS A 42 -5.42 3.48 -16.60
CA HIS A 42 -6.08 4.15 -15.48
C HIS A 42 -5.60 3.60 -14.14
N PHE A 43 -4.70 2.60 -14.13
CA PHE A 43 -4.15 2.06 -12.90
C PHE A 43 -3.27 3.10 -12.20
N PRO A 44 -2.40 3.88 -12.87
CA PRO A 44 -1.68 4.94 -12.19
C PRO A 44 -2.58 5.89 -11.43
N LYS A 45 -2.20 6.20 -10.18
CA LYS A 45 -3.00 7.04 -9.28
C LYS A 45 -3.30 8.41 -9.90
N GLN A 46 -2.41 8.90 -10.75
CA GLN A 46 -2.50 10.19 -11.44
C GLN A 46 -3.51 10.19 -12.60
N GLN A 47 -3.98 9.01 -13.02
CA GLN A 47 -4.76 8.82 -14.24
C GLN A 47 -6.23 8.52 -13.97
N HIS A 48 -6.69 8.45 -12.71
CA HIS A 48 -8.11 8.17 -12.40
C HIS A 48 -8.69 9.05 -11.28
N SER A 49 -9.96 9.43 -11.44
CA SER A 49 -10.70 10.26 -10.49
C SER A 49 -11.46 9.38 -9.47
N PRO A 50 -11.72 9.86 -8.23
CA PRO A 50 -11.25 11.09 -7.59
C PRO A 50 -9.87 10.96 -6.92
N CYS A 51 -9.21 9.80 -7.03
CA CYS A 51 -7.95 9.54 -6.35
C CYS A 51 -6.81 10.44 -6.85
N ALA A 52 -6.72 10.67 -8.16
CA ALA A 52 -5.75 11.58 -8.77
C ALA A 52 -5.85 12.98 -8.16
N GLU A 53 -7.05 13.56 -8.13
CA GLU A 53 -7.27 14.89 -7.56
C GLU A 53 -6.90 14.95 -6.08
N LYS A 54 -7.33 13.95 -5.31
CA LYS A 54 -7.01 13.86 -3.88
C LYS A 54 -5.49 13.79 -3.67
N GLN A 55 -4.78 13.07 -4.52
CA GLN A 55 -3.34 12.94 -4.41
C GLN A 55 -2.59 14.16 -4.90
N MET A 56 -3.01 14.84 -5.96
CA MET A 56 -2.40 16.11 -6.37
C MET A 56 -2.46 17.13 -5.23
N LYS A 57 -3.61 17.23 -4.54
CA LYS A 57 -3.75 18.09 -3.34
C LYS A 57 -2.82 17.64 -2.23
N MET A 58 -2.68 16.33 -2.00
CA MET A 58 -1.75 15.83 -0.99
C MET A 58 -0.29 16.05 -1.39
N ALA A 59 0.09 15.88 -2.65
CA ALA A 59 1.44 16.02 -3.18
C ALA A 59 2.04 17.40 -2.90
N GLN A 60 1.20 18.44 -2.94
CA GLN A 60 1.57 19.80 -2.53
C GLN A 60 2.08 19.88 -1.08
N THR A 61 1.69 18.93 -0.23
CA THR A 61 2.09 18.86 1.20
C THR A 61 3.04 17.71 1.50
N GLN A 62 3.16 16.73 0.60
CA GLN A 62 3.99 15.54 0.81
C GLN A 62 5.41 15.82 0.32
N VAL A 63 6.27 16.12 1.27
CA VAL A 63 7.68 16.39 1.01
C VAL A 63 8.57 15.43 1.77
N CYS A 64 9.75 15.16 1.24
CA CYS A 64 10.79 14.46 1.97
C CYS A 64 11.09 15.23 3.26
N TYR A 65 11.04 14.55 4.42
CA TYR A 65 11.26 15.20 5.71
C TYR A 65 12.69 15.74 5.90
N VAL A 66 13.63 15.39 5.01
CA VAL A 66 15.04 15.80 5.07
C VAL A 66 15.33 16.98 4.14
N CYS A 67 15.01 16.87 2.85
CA CYS A 67 15.32 17.90 1.85
C CYS A 67 14.13 18.68 1.30
N SER A 68 12.92 18.42 1.80
CA SER A 68 11.69 19.08 1.35
C SER A 68 11.33 18.89 -0.13
N ALA A 69 12.05 18.01 -0.86
CA ALA A 69 11.69 17.63 -2.22
C ALA A 69 10.29 16.99 -2.22
N GLN A 70 9.45 17.36 -3.18
CA GLN A 70 8.13 16.76 -3.33
C GLN A 70 8.27 15.26 -3.58
N VAL A 71 7.45 14.46 -2.91
CA VAL A 71 7.38 13.03 -3.16
C VAL A 71 5.95 12.63 -3.49
N TYR A 72 5.81 11.77 -4.48
CA TYR A 72 4.51 11.34 -4.96
C TYR A 72 4.39 9.82 -4.87
N PRO A 73 3.42 9.29 -4.09
CA PRO A 73 3.11 7.87 -4.10
C PRO A 73 2.75 7.42 -5.51
N ASP A 74 3.50 6.47 -6.05
CA ASP A 74 3.28 5.99 -7.39
C ASP A 74 2.69 4.59 -7.40
N GLN A 75 1.91 4.31 -8.43
CA GLN A 75 1.48 2.95 -8.73
C GLN A 75 1.42 2.78 -10.23
N TRP A 76 1.80 1.62 -10.72
CA TRP A 76 1.72 1.31 -12.13
C TRP A 76 1.55 -0.19 -12.34
N SER A 77 1.13 -0.56 -13.55
CA SER A 77 1.01 -1.96 -13.95
C SER A 77 1.95 -2.21 -15.13
N ASN A 78 2.84 -3.18 -14.99
CA ASN A 78 3.69 -3.62 -16.11
C ASN A 78 3.00 -4.71 -16.95
N SER A 79 2.08 -5.46 -16.34
CA SER A 79 1.30 -6.48 -17.04
C SER A 79 -0.12 -6.56 -16.48
N ARG A 80 -0.96 -7.37 -17.12
CA ARG A 80 -2.35 -7.60 -16.71
C ARG A 80 -2.53 -8.19 -15.30
N THR A 81 -1.45 -8.70 -14.70
CA THR A 81 -1.50 -9.38 -13.40
C THR A 81 -0.44 -8.88 -12.45
N SER A 82 0.42 -7.92 -12.84
CA SER A 82 1.53 -7.43 -12.03
C SER A 82 1.45 -5.93 -11.86
N HIS A 83 1.20 -5.53 -10.61
CA HIS A 83 1.00 -4.16 -10.16
C HIS A 83 2.11 -3.79 -9.18
N PHE A 84 2.59 -2.57 -9.27
CA PHE A 84 3.65 -2.02 -8.43
C PHE A 84 3.09 -0.82 -7.67
N VAL A 85 3.46 -0.71 -6.40
CA VAL A 85 2.99 0.34 -5.51
C VAL A 85 4.18 0.84 -4.68
N ASP A 86 4.48 2.13 -4.78
CA ASP A 86 5.48 2.79 -3.94
C ASP A 86 4.84 3.98 -3.23
N GLN A 87 4.86 3.97 -1.92
CA GLN A 87 4.25 5.02 -1.11
C GLN A 87 5.20 6.19 -0.81
N TYR A 88 6.49 6.08 -1.15
CA TYR A 88 7.53 7.05 -0.79
C TYR A 88 7.58 7.36 0.72
N ARG A 89 7.22 6.37 1.55
CA ARG A 89 7.21 6.48 3.02
C ARG A 89 8.18 5.50 3.64
N CYS A 90 8.92 5.97 4.64
CA CYS A 90 9.72 5.10 5.47
C CYS A 90 8.81 4.17 6.30
N LYS A 91 8.93 2.86 6.15
CA LYS A 91 8.18 1.86 6.94
C LYS A 91 8.49 1.96 8.44
N GLY A 92 9.72 2.34 8.77
CA GLY A 92 10.22 2.46 10.14
C GLY A 92 9.72 3.65 10.95
N CYS A 93 9.61 4.84 10.36
CA CYS A 93 9.15 6.06 11.05
C CYS A 93 7.84 6.63 10.51
N GLY A 94 7.38 6.19 9.33
CA GLY A 94 6.17 6.66 8.66
C GLY A 94 6.31 7.99 7.93
N ARG A 95 7.48 8.63 7.97
CA ARG A 95 7.72 9.91 7.28
C ARG A 95 8.00 9.69 5.79
N TYR A 96 7.66 10.69 4.99
CA TYR A 96 7.94 10.72 3.56
C TYR A 96 9.43 10.89 3.28
N VAL A 97 9.97 10.10 2.36
CA VAL A 97 11.40 10.05 2.07
C VAL A 97 11.62 9.95 0.55
N CYS A 98 12.46 10.83 0.01
CA CYS A 98 12.79 10.81 -1.41
C CYS A 98 13.69 9.62 -1.75
N ASP A 99 13.66 9.24 -3.02
CA ASP A 99 14.40 8.08 -3.49
C ASP A 99 15.90 8.33 -3.61
N GLU A 100 16.25 9.43 -4.27
CA GLU A 100 17.59 9.67 -4.80
C GLU A 100 18.66 9.92 -3.72
N LEU A 101 18.27 10.34 -2.52
CA LEU A 101 19.22 10.77 -1.48
C LEU A 101 18.96 10.19 -0.08
N HIS A 102 17.71 10.03 0.34
CA HIS A 102 17.40 9.77 1.76
C HIS A 102 16.81 8.38 2.02
N THR A 103 16.69 7.56 0.98
CA THR A 103 16.31 6.15 1.11
C THR A 103 17.58 5.28 1.17
N GLN A 104 17.94 4.82 2.36
CA GLN A 104 19.12 3.95 2.56
C GLN A 104 18.85 2.49 2.19
N ARG A 105 17.60 2.05 2.32
CA ARG A 105 17.22 0.65 2.06
C ARG A 105 15.82 0.58 1.48
N LYS A 106 15.68 -0.27 0.46
CA LYS A 106 14.41 -0.65 -0.14
C LYS A 106 14.16 -2.15 0.04
N ILE A 107 12.91 -2.51 0.28
CA ILE A 107 12.46 -3.89 0.37
C ILE A 107 11.16 -3.99 -0.40
N ASP A 108 11.11 -4.92 -1.35
CA ASP A 108 9.90 -5.20 -2.11
C ASP A 108 9.13 -6.36 -1.48
N ASP A 109 7.93 -6.05 -0.98
CA ASP A 109 7.00 -7.04 -0.44
C ASP A 109 6.00 -7.44 -1.54
N VAL A 110 5.84 -8.73 -1.81
CA VAL A 110 4.93 -9.23 -2.85
C VAL A 110 3.69 -9.85 -2.23
N PHE A 111 2.52 -9.36 -2.61
CA PHE A 111 1.21 -9.86 -2.19
C PHE A 111 0.46 -10.41 -3.39
N ILE A 112 -0.05 -11.62 -3.28
CA ILE A 112 -0.88 -12.25 -4.31
C ILE A 112 -2.33 -12.22 -3.84
N VAL A 113 -3.14 -11.40 -4.52
CA VAL A 113 -4.58 -11.30 -4.27
C VAL A 113 -5.30 -12.09 -5.35
N ARG A 114 -6.16 -13.04 -4.96
CA ARG A 114 -6.96 -13.81 -5.91
C ARG A 114 -8.33 -13.18 -6.09
N GLU A 115 -8.68 -12.90 -7.35
CA GLU A 115 -10.02 -12.47 -7.76
C GLU A 115 -10.64 -13.56 -8.64
N GLY A 116 -11.36 -14.50 -7.99
CA GLY A 116 -11.88 -15.69 -8.65
C GLY A 116 -10.74 -16.59 -9.12
N LEU A 117 -10.62 -16.78 -10.44
CA LEU A 117 -9.59 -17.61 -11.07
C LEU A 117 -8.31 -16.85 -11.42
N ARG A 118 -8.27 -15.52 -11.27
CA ARG A 118 -7.10 -14.70 -11.59
C ARG A 118 -6.32 -14.34 -10.33
N GLY A 119 -5.02 -14.55 -10.35
CA GLY A 119 -4.10 -14.05 -9.34
C GLY A 119 -3.52 -12.71 -9.78
N HIS A 120 -3.69 -11.69 -8.96
CA HIS A 120 -3.06 -10.38 -9.11
C HIS A 120 -1.89 -10.29 -8.15
N ARG A 121 -0.71 -9.99 -8.68
CA ARG A 121 0.52 -9.76 -7.93
C ARG A 121 0.67 -8.26 -7.70
N TYR A 122 0.63 -7.85 -6.43
CA TYR A 122 0.94 -6.50 -6.00
C TYR A 122 2.32 -6.49 -5.35
N GLN A 123 3.26 -5.75 -5.92
CA GLN A 123 4.58 -5.53 -5.37
C GLN A 123 4.62 -4.16 -4.70
N TYR A 124 4.81 -4.16 -3.39
CA TYR A 124 4.90 -2.95 -2.57
C TYR A 124 6.36 -2.66 -2.28
N THR A 125 6.84 -1.53 -2.77
CA THR A 125 8.17 -1.03 -2.40
C THR A 125 8.07 -0.33 -1.06
N THR A 126 8.79 -0.86 -0.08
CA THR A 126 8.91 -0.29 1.26
C THR A 126 10.30 0.30 1.45
N ARG A 127 10.34 1.52 2.00
CA ARG A 127 11.58 2.30 2.13
C ARG A 127 11.99 2.41 3.60
N TYR A 128 13.28 2.55 3.86
CA TYR A 128 13.84 2.88 5.17
C TYR A 128 14.83 4.03 5.02
N CYS A 129 14.61 5.11 5.78
CA CYS A 129 15.59 6.20 5.87
C CYS A 129 16.82 5.79 6.68
N ASP A 130 17.87 6.61 6.65
CA ASP A 130 19.15 6.35 7.34
C ASP A 130 18.98 5.96 8.80
N ILE A 131 18.07 6.65 9.50
CA ILE A 131 17.83 6.41 10.94
C ILE A 131 17.16 5.04 11.17
N CYS A 132 16.25 4.63 10.28
CA CYS A 132 15.48 3.39 10.45
C CYS A 132 16.14 2.17 9.80
N SER A 133 17.07 2.36 8.87
CA SER A 133 17.73 1.28 8.13
C SER A 133 18.51 0.30 9.02
N PRO A 134 19.26 0.73 10.06
CA PRO A 134 19.97 -0.20 10.94
C PRO A 134 19.06 -1.17 11.70
N VAL A 135 17.86 -0.71 12.07
CA VAL A 135 16.87 -1.46 12.86
C VAL A 135 15.66 -1.90 12.03
N TYR A 136 15.83 -2.04 10.71
CA TYR A 136 14.74 -2.39 9.80
C TYR A 136 14.10 -3.75 10.13
N ARG A 137 14.87 -4.72 10.65
CA ARG A 137 14.39 -6.08 10.98
C ARG A 137 13.30 -6.08 12.04
N ILE A 138 13.33 -5.12 12.95
CA ILE A 138 12.33 -4.98 14.01
C ILE A 138 11.25 -3.96 13.67
N GLY A 139 11.26 -3.38 12.46
CA GLY A 139 10.27 -2.40 12.01
C GLY A 139 10.67 -0.94 12.25
N GLY A 140 11.97 -0.64 12.34
CA GLY A 140 12.48 0.72 12.52
C GLY A 140 12.15 1.32 13.90
N ILE A 141 12.07 2.65 13.98
CA ILE A 141 11.79 3.37 15.23
C ILE A 141 10.41 2.99 15.81
N LYS A 142 9.38 2.85 14.97
CA LYS A 142 8.04 2.38 15.41
C LYS A 142 8.12 0.98 16.01
N GLY A 143 8.92 0.12 15.40
CA GLY A 143 9.22 -1.21 15.89
C GLY A 143 9.89 -1.21 17.26
N LEU A 144 10.97 -0.44 17.40
CA LEU A 144 11.69 -0.25 18.66
C LEU A 144 10.76 0.22 19.80
N ALA A 145 9.94 1.24 19.53
CA ALA A 145 9.01 1.76 20.51
C ALA A 145 8.02 0.69 20.99
N ARG A 146 7.50 -0.14 20.08
CA ARG A 146 6.62 -1.26 20.44
C ARG A 146 7.33 -2.29 21.31
N TRP A 147 8.57 -2.65 20.97
CA TRP A 147 9.37 -3.58 21.77
C TRP A 147 9.65 -3.05 23.17
N LEU A 148 10.01 -1.77 23.30
CA LEU A 148 10.22 -1.13 24.60
C LEU A 148 8.97 -1.16 25.47
N VAL A 149 7.80 -0.86 24.88
CA VAL A 149 6.51 -0.94 25.60
C VAL A 149 6.23 -2.37 26.03
N VAL A 150 6.38 -3.36 25.15
CA VAL A 150 6.13 -4.77 25.50
C VAL A 150 7.04 -5.24 26.62
N ILE A 151 8.35 -5.01 26.50
CA ILE A 151 9.34 -5.41 27.52
C ILE A 151 9.07 -4.67 28.84
N GLY A 152 8.79 -3.36 28.78
CA GLY A 152 8.47 -2.55 29.95
C GLY A 152 7.22 -3.04 30.67
N THR A 153 6.15 -3.35 29.93
CA THR A 153 4.90 -3.89 30.51
C THR A 153 5.14 -5.25 31.15
N VAL A 154 5.89 -6.14 30.50
CA VAL A 154 6.22 -7.47 31.08
C VAL A 154 7.02 -7.31 32.36
N ALA A 155 8.05 -6.47 32.37
CA ALA A 155 8.89 -6.23 33.54
C ALA A 155 8.10 -5.62 34.71
N ALA A 156 7.26 -4.62 34.43
CA ALA A 156 6.39 -4.00 35.44
C ALA A 156 5.39 -5.00 36.04
N THR A 157 4.79 -5.86 35.20
CA THR A 157 3.85 -6.89 35.65
C THR A 157 4.54 -7.93 36.53
N ALA A 158 5.74 -8.40 36.13
CA ALA A 158 6.52 -9.34 36.93
C ALA A 158 6.96 -8.72 38.27
N PHE A 159 7.41 -7.46 38.26
CA PHE A 159 7.76 -6.74 39.48
C PHE A 159 6.57 -6.62 40.42
N PHE A 160 5.39 -6.22 39.91
CA PHE A 160 4.18 -6.11 40.71
C PHE A 160 3.75 -7.47 41.29
N TYR A 161 3.85 -8.55 40.51
CA TYR A 161 3.49 -9.90 40.97
C TYR A 161 4.46 -10.47 42.02
N LEU A 162 5.75 -10.12 41.95
CA LEU A 162 6.77 -10.66 42.87
C LEU A 162 6.96 -9.83 44.14
N HIS A 163 6.54 -8.57 44.13
CA HIS A 163 6.64 -7.65 45.28
C HIS A 163 5.29 -7.37 45.96
N HIS A 164 4.24 -8.09 45.58
CA HIS A 164 2.92 -8.07 46.20
C HIS A 164 2.51 -9.47 46.64
#